data_AF-A0A3M1U4L5-F1
#
_entry.id   AF-A0A3M1U4L5-F1
#
_cell.length_a   1.000
_cell.length_b   1.000
_cell.length_c   1.000
_cell.angle_alpha   90.00
_cell.angle_beta   90.00
_cell.angle_gamma   90.00
#
_symmetry.space_group_name_H-M   'P 1'
#
loop_
_entity.id
_entity.type
_entity.pdbx_description
1 polymer ?
#
loop_
_entity_poly.entity_id
_entity_poly.type
_entity_poly.pdbx_seq_one_letter_code
_entity_poly.pdbx_strand_id
1 'polypeptide(L)'
;MENTLFGIENFDGYAVIGILLFFGLMETLAGYLHRSQRKLGDWIQEAGSFFLLSLLIKPGIVLLVLSLGHWLLPQWQHSLSGWSMWVLLPAYLLIDDLLQYWYHRSAHEYPWLWKLHRPHHQAEEMGFFVSYRNAALYYVLMPNIWWVALITFLGGAKAVAIGLILKQLVIISSHSRLRWDAPLYQSRWLRPLVRLLERIIITPAFHQAHHGKSMLDGISDPNGNYGNMFSFWDQLFGTATYTHQFPTELGLPNDPKDKWTASMFYPLVTSNKPQSEIARGFRKRRTASREPAVVELEQGRKYLWCRCGMSRSQPFCDGSHQGSKFKPLLFEAPKSGPVRLCNCKLTKQAPFCDFSHLKAGEGTASRDTKGSKRETKAYRSKT
;
A
#
# COMPACT_ATOMS: atom_id res chain seq x y z
N MET A 1 24.46 -28.35 -2.49
CA MET A 1 23.07 -28.85 -2.51
C MET A 1 22.52 -28.49 -3.87
N GLU A 2 22.19 -29.48 -4.70
CA GLU A 2 21.52 -29.22 -5.97
C GLU A 2 20.23 -28.44 -5.69
N ASN A 3 20.09 -27.25 -6.27
CA ASN A 3 18.87 -26.44 -6.14
C ASN A 3 17.80 -27.02 -7.07
N THR A 4 17.38 -28.25 -6.80
CA THR A 4 16.41 -29.00 -7.59
C THR A 4 15.06 -28.94 -6.91
N LEU A 5 14.09 -28.34 -7.60
CA LEU A 5 12.67 -28.45 -7.23
C LEU A 5 12.00 -29.33 -8.27
N PHE A 6 11.33 -30.39 -7.82
CA PHE A 6 10.73 -31.41 -8.70
C PHE A 6 11.71 -32.05 -9.69
N GLY A 7 13.01 -32.14 -9.32
CA GLY A 7 14.05 -32.70 -10.19
C GLY A 7 14.58 -31.75 -11.27
N ILE A 8 14.15 -30.48 -11.27
CA ILE A 8 14.60 -29.46 -12.22
C ILE A 8 15.48 -28.45 -11.47
N GLU A 9 16.71 -28.26 -11.95
CA GLU A 9 17.64 -27.26 -11.40
C GLU A 9 17.10 -25.84 -11.63
N ASN A 10 17.15 -25.00 -10.58
CA ASN A 10 16.76 -23.57 -10.63
C ASN A 10 15.31 -23.32 -11.09
N PHE A 11 14.43 -24.32 -10.94
CA PHE A 11 13.03 -24.21 -11.34
C PHE A 11 12.31 -23.03 -10.69
N ASP A 12 12.64 -22.69 -9.46
CA ASP A 12 12.09 -21.53 -8.76
C ASP A 12 12.42 -20.21 -9.48
N GLY A 13 13.66 -20.06 -9.96
CA GLY A 13 14.08 -18.94 -10.79
C GLY A 13 13.31 -18.89 -12.11
N TYR A 14 13.20 -20.03 -12.81
CA TYR A 14 12.45 -20.12 -14.07
C TYR A 14 10.96 -19.84 -13.88
N ALA A 15 10.35 -20.31 -12.80
CA ALA A 15 8.94 -20.07 -12.50
C ALA A 15 8.67 -18.58 -12.23
N VAL A 16 9.53 -17.91 -11.45
CA VAL A 16 9.39 -16.47 -11.18
C VAL A 16 9.54 -15.65 -12.47
N ILE A 17 10.57 -15.93 -13.28
CA ILE A 17 10.77 -15.24 -14.56
C ILE A 17 9.62 -15.57 -15.52
N GLY A 18 9.17 -16.82 -15.56
CA GLY A 18 8.06 -17.28 -16.38
C GLY A 18 6.75 -16.56 -16.06
N ILE A 19 6.43 -16.33 -14.78
CA ILE A 19 5.26 -15.53 -14.37
C ILE A 19 5.36 -14.10 -14.91
N LEU A 20 6.51 -13.44 -14.75
CA LEU A 20 6.72 -12.08 -15.26
C LEU A 20 6.61 -12.01 -16.79
N LEU A 21 7.24 -12.95 -17.49
CA LEU A 21 7.18 -13.04 -18.95
C LEU A 21 5.76 -13.31 -19.43
N PHE A 22 5.02 -14.20 -18.75
CA PHE A 22 3.63 -14.50 -19.09
C PHE A 22 2.75 -13.26 -18.97
N PHE A 23 2.75 -12.57 -17.83
CA PHE A 23 1.92 -11.37 -17.64
C PHE A 23 2.38 -10.21 -18.54
N GLY A 24 3.69 -10.04 -18.73
CA GLY A 24 4.24 -9.04 -19.66
C GLY A 24 3.82 -9.31 -21.12
N LEU A 25 3.90 -10.56 -21.58
CA LEU A 25 3.46 -10.96 -22.91
C LEU A 25 1.95 -10.74 -23.06
N MET A 26 1.15 -11.20 -22.10
CA MET A 26 -0.31 -11.08 -22.16
C MET A 26 -0.77 -9.60 -22.12
N GLU A 27 -0.13 -8.74 -21.32
CA GLU A 27 -0.39 -7.30 -21.36
C GLU A 27 0.04 -6.66 -22.68
N THR A 28 1.09 -7.18 -23.32
CA THR A 28 1.55 -6.74 -24.65
C THR A 28 0.52 -7.10 -25.72
N LEU A 29 0.10 -8.38 -25.75
CA LEU A 29 -0.88 -8.90 -26.70
C LEU A 29 -2.24 -8.22 -26.55
N ALA A 30 -2.64 -7.88 -25.32
CA ALA A 30 -3.85 -7.10 -25.06
C ALA A 30 -3.73 -5.62 -25.46
N GLY A 31 -2.55 -5.16 -25.92
CA GLY A 31 -2.28 -3.80 -26.34
C GLY A 31 -2.15 -2.79 -25.19
N TYR A 32 -2.01 -3.25 -23.94
CA TYR A 32 -1.91 -2.35 -22.78
C TYR A 32 -0.58 -1.63 -22.72
N LEU A 33 0.51 -2.32 -23.06
CA LEU A 33 1.85 -1.71 -23.09
C LEU A 33 1.97 -0.67 -24.20
N HIS A 34 1.39 -0.92 -25.37
CA HIS A 34 1.38 0.03 -26.49
C HIS A 34 0.58 1.32 -26.18
N ARG A 35 -0.51 1.21 -25.40
CA ARG A 35 -1.36 2.36 -25.02
C ARG A 35 -0.93 3.03 -23.71
N SER A 36 0.14 2.56 -23.07
CA SER A 36 0.56 3.06 -21.75
C SER A 36 1.00 4.52 -21.82
N GLN A 37 0.64 5.29 -20.80
CA GLN A 37 1.09 6.67 -20.61
C GLN A 37 2.31 6.79 -19.69
N ARG A 38 2.84 5.65 -19.20
CA ARG A 38 4.08 5.57 -18.41
C ARG A 38 5.24 6.28 -19.12
N LYS A 39 5.97 7.09 -18.35
CA LYS A 39 7.18 7.77 -18.82
C LYS A 39 8.39 6.89 -18.59
N LEU A 40 9.52 7.24 -19.20
CA LEU A 40 10.80 6.56 -18.98
C LEU A 40 11.15 6.46 -17.48
N GLY A 41 10.87 7.52 -16.71
CA GLY A 41 11.09 7.51 -15.26
C GLY A 41 10.27 6.46 -14.51
N ASP A 42 9.06 6.13 -14.97
CA ASP A 42 8.24 5.08 -14.37
C ASP A 42 8.83 3.70 -14.65
N TRP A 43 9.28 3.46 -15.88
CA TRP A 43 9.96 2.22 -16.26
C TRP A 43 11.28 2.03 -15.53
N ILE A 44 12.09 3.08 -15.40
CA ILE A 44 13.32 3.05 -14.59
C ILE A 44 12.98 2.73 -13.14
N GLN A 45 11.90 3.29 -12.61
CA GLN A 45 11.52 3.04 -11.23
C GLN A 45 11.09 1.59 -11.00
N GLU A 46 10.21 1.07 -11.84
CA GLU A 46 9.71 -0.30 -11.72
C GLU A 46 10.84 -1.32 -11.97
N ALA A 47 11.63 -1.14 -13.04
CA ALA A 47 12.75 -2.02 -13.38
C ALA A 47 13.89 -1.94 -12.37
N GLY A 48 14.31 -0.71 -12.05
CA GLY A 48 15.38 -0.46 -11.10
C GLY A 48 15.04 -1.04 -9.72
N SER A 49 13.81 -0.84 -9.23
CA SER A 49 13.38 -1.44 -7.96
C SER A 49 13.28 -2.96 -8.03
N PHE A 50 12.85 -3.55 -9.16
CA PHE A 50 12.87 -5.00 -9.36
C PHE A 50 14.29 -5.58 -9.26
N PHE A 51 15.25 -5.01 -9.98
CA PHE A 51 16.64 -5.49 -9.96
C PHE A 51 17.31 -5.22 -8.61
N LEU A 52 17.09 -4.05 -8.01
CA LEU A 52 17.60 -3.73 -6.69
C LEU A 52 17.07 -4.69 -5.62
N LEU A 53 15.78 -5.03 -5.66
CA LEU A 53 15.18 -6.02 -4.78
C LEU A 53 15.78 -7.41 -5.02
N SER A 54 15.77 -7.86 -6.28
CA SER A 54 16.04 -9.26 -6.64
C SER A 54 17.52 -9.63 -6.60
N LEU A 55 18.41 -8.68 -6.93
CA LEU A 55 19.85 -8.93 -7.04
C LEU A 55 20.64 -8.47 -5.81
N LEU A 56 20.14 -7.48 -5.05
CA LEU A 56 20.88 -6.89 -3.94
C LEU A 56 20.17 -7.07 -2.60
N ILE A 57 18.97 -6.52 -2.43
CA ILE A 57 18.31 -6.45 -1.11
C ILE A 57 17.94 -7.85 -0.60
N LYS A 58 17.19 -8.63 -1.39
CA LYS A 58 16.73 -9.96 -0.95
C LYS A 58 17.90 -10.94 -0.77
N PRO A 59 18.84 -11.10 -1.74
CA PRO A 59 20.02 -11.95 -1.52
C PRO A 59 20.88 -11.46 -0.35
N GLY A 60 21.06 -10.15 -0.20
CA GLY A 60 21.83 -9.57 0.90
C GLY A 60 21.24 -9.89 2.28
N ILE A 61 19.92 -9.78 2.44
CA ILE A 61 19.23 -10.16 3.69
C ILE A 61 19.37 -11.67 3.94
N VAL A 62 19.18 -12.50 2.91
CA VAL A 62 19.30 -13.96 3.04
C VAL A 62 20.72 -14.36 3.45
N LEU A 63 21.74 -13.82 2.78
CA LEU A 63 23.15 -14.07 3.13
C LEU A 63 23.46 -13.60 4.55
N LEU A 64 23.02 -12.40 4.93
CA LEU A 64 23.22 -11.87 6.28
C LEU A 64 22.64 -12.79 7.36
N VAL A 65 21.38 -13.21 7.20
CA VAL A 65 20.70 -14.07 8.18
C VAL A 65 21.33 -15.47 8.22
N LEU A 66 21.70 -16.04 7.07
CA LEU A 66 22.38 -17.34 7.03
C LEU A 66 23.75 -17.27 7.71
N SER A 67 24.55 -16.24 7.42
CA SER A 67 25.87 -16.05 8.03
C SER A 67 25.77 -15.82 9.54
N LEU A 68 24.87 -14.93 9.98
CA LEU A 68 24.65 -14.68 11.41
C LEU A 68 24.06 -15.91 12.11
N GLY A 69 23.11 -16.60 11.50
CA GLY A 69 22.52 -17.82 12.04
C GLY A 69 23.56 -18.93 12.19
N HIS A 70 24.44 -19.13 11.21
CA HIS A 70 25.52 -20.09 11.29
C HIS A 70 26.52 -19.75 12.40
N TRP A 71 26.84 -18.47 12.58
CA TRP A 71 27.80 -18.02 13.60
C TRP A 71 27.22 -18.03 15.02
N LEU A 72 25.99 -17.55 15.21
CA LEU A 72 25.38 -17.34 16.53
C LEU A 72 24.50 -18.51 16.99
N LEU A 73 23.87 -19.22 16.06
CA LEU A 73 22.83 -20.21 16.33
C LEU A 73 23.00 -21.51 15.53
N PRO A 74 24.23 -22.07 15.37
CA PRO A 74 24.48 -23.24 14.51
C PRO A 74 23.62 -24.45 14.88
N GLN A 75 23.27 -24.62 16.15
CA GLN A 75 22.42 -25.71 16.65
C GLN A 75 20.98 -25.68 16.12
N TRP A 76 20.51 -24.54 15.63
CA TRP A 76 19.17 -24.37 15.06
C TRP A 76 19.14 -24.52 13.54
N GLN A 77 20.32 -24.51 12.90
CA GLN A 77 20.41 -24.64 11.45
C GLN A 77 19.80 -25.97 11.03
N HIS A 78 18.93 -25.94 10.01
CA HIS A 78 18.24 -27.13 9.50
C HIS A 78 17.29 -27.84 10.49
N SER A 79 16.94 -27.24 11.63
CA SER A 79 16.06 -27.83 12.65
C SER A 79 14.64 -28.16 12.16
N LEU A 80 14.15 -27.52 11.10
CA LEU A 80 12.85 -27.80 10.47
C LEU A 80 12.95 -28.76 9.27
N SER A 81 14.14 -29.26 8.92
CA SER A 81 14.31 -30.11 7.71
C SER A 81 13.51 -31.41 7.75
N GLY A 82 13.23 -31.93 8.95
CA GLY A 82 12.41 -33.14 9.14
C GLY A 82 10.90 -32.91 9.13
N TRP A 83 10.45 -31.66 9.06
CA TRP A 83 9.01 -31.35 9.09
C TRP A 83 8.35 -31.69 7.77
N SER A 84 7.11 -32.20 7.84
CA SER A 84 6.30 -32.45 6.65
C SER A 84 6.05 -31.16 5.87
N MET A 85 6.19 -31.24 4.53
CA MET A 85 5.88 -30.13 3.64
C MET A 85 4.42 -29.66 3.74
N TRP A 86 3.50 -30.55 4.10
CA TRP A 86 2.09 -30.22 4.33
C TRP A 86 1.86 -29.35 5.56
N VAL A 87 2.83 -29.29 6.47
CA VAL A 87 2.81 -28.40 7.64
C VAL A 87 3.65 -27.16 7.37
N LEU A 88 4.87 -27.35 6.87
CA LEU A 88 5.83 -26.26 6.72
C LEU A 88 5.42 -25.24 5.66
N LEU A 89 4.85 -25.67 4.52
CA LEU A 89 4.42 -24.75 3.46
C LEU A 89 3.24 -23.87 3.90
N PRO A 90 2.12 -24.40 4.44
CA PRO A 90 1.05 -23.54 4.96
C PRO A 90 1.52 -22.63 6.11
N ALA A 91 2.32 -23.14 7.06
CA ALA A 91 2.85 -22.33 8.16
C ALA A 91 3.71 -21.17 7.64
N TYR A 92 4.61 -21.44 6.69
CA TYR A 92 5.41 -20.42 6.02
C TYR A 92 4.52 -19.38 5.34
N LEU A 93 3.58 -19.80 4.47
CA LEU A 93 2.73 -18.89 3.70
C LEU A 93 1.82 -18.02 4.57
N LEU A 94 1.20 -18.60 5.60
CA LEU A 94 0.30 -17.87 6.49
C LEU A 94 1.05 -16.80 7.29
N ILE A 95 2.22 -17.14 7.84
CA ILE A 95 3.04 -16.18 8.60
C ILE A 95 3.64 -15.12 7.65
N ASP A 96 4.17 -15.54 6.49
CA ASP A 96 4.72 -14.63 5.48
C ASP A 96 3.69 -13.59 5.03
N ASP A 97 2.44 -14.02 4.78
CA ASP A 97 1.38 -13.12 4.34
C ASP A 97 0.82 -12.26 5.47
N LEU A 98 0.73 -12.78 6.71
CA LEU A 98 0.35 -11.99 7.89
C LEU A 98 1.35 -10.85 8.17
N LEU A 99 2.66 -11.16 8.10
CA LEU A 99 3.72 -10.17 8.24
C LEU A 99 3.59 -9.07 7.19
N GLN A 100 3.30 -9.45 5.94
CA GLN A 100 3.09 -8.50 4.87
C GLN A 100 1.82 -7.68 5.03
N TYR A 101 0.70 -8.28 5.44
CA TYR A 101 -0.56 -7.59 5.71
C TYR A 101 -0.35 -6.45 6.71
N TRP A 102 0.29 -6.74 7.85
CA TRP A 102 0.54 -5.73 8.88
C TRP A 102 1.53 -4.67 8.44
N TYR A 103 2.55 -5.04 7.67
CA TYR A 103 3.51 -4.08 7.12
C TYR A 103 2.84 -3.13 6.12
N HIS A 104 2.02 -3.67 5.21
CA HIS A 104 1.28 -2.91 4.22
C HIS A 104 0.26 -1.98 4.89
N ARG A 105 -0.56 -2.50 5.81
CA ARG A 105 -1.49 -1.68 6.62
C ARG A 105 -0.76 -0.57 7.37
N SER A 106 0.37 -0.89 8.00
CA SER A 106 1.21 0.11 8.69
C SER A 106 1.71 1.18 7.74
N ALA A 107 2.01 0.83 6.49
CA ALA A 107 2.40 1.79 5.47
C ALA A 107 1.30 2.81 5.14
N HIS A 108 0.03 2.44 5.29
CA HIS A 108 -1.09 3.38 5.15
C HIS A 108 -1.43 4.13 6.44
N GLU A 109 -1.06 3.60 7.60
CA GLU A 109 -1.42 4.19 8.90
C GLU A 109 -0.32 5.08 9.53
N TYR A 110 0.94 4.96 9.10
CA TYR A 110 2.07 5.71 9.66
C TYR A 110 2.77 6.61 8.64
N PRO A 111 2.97 7.92 8.93
CA PRO A 111 3.47 8.86 7.92
C PRO A 111 4.86 8.54 7.38
N TRP A 112 5.74 7.96 8.20
CA TRP A 112 7.11 7.65 7.79
C TRP A 112 7.15 6.45 6.84
N LEU A 113 6.35 5.42 7.10
CA LEU A 113 6.30 4.22 6.27
C LEU A 113 5.49 4.48 5.00
N TRP A 114 4.44 5.30 5.09
CA TRP A 114 3.74 5.82 3.92
C TRP A 114 4.69 6.46 2.93
N LYS A 115 5.66 7.26 3.34
CA LYS A 115 6.61 7.88 2.39
C LYS A 115 7.41 6.86 1.59
N LEU A 116 7.65 5.68 2.14
CA LEU A 116 8.38 4.59 1.48
C LEU A 116 7.49 3.78 0.54
N HIS A 117 6.21 3.63 0.88
CA HIS A 117 5.22 2.90 0.11
C HIS A 117 4.47 3.75 -0.92
N ARG A 118 4.33 5.06 -0.67
CA ARG A 118 3.68 6.06 -1.52
C ARG A 118 4.06 5.97 -3.00
N PRO A 119 5.32 5.70 -3.39
CA PRO A 119 5.66 5.51 -4.80
C PRO A 119 4.82 4.42 -5.49
N HIS A 120 4.34 3.43 -4.75
CA HIS A 120 3.46 2.36 -5.24
C HIS A 120 2.11 2.92 -5.68
N HIS A 121 1.46 3.68 -4.80
CA HIS A 121 0.20 4.39 -5.07
C HIS A 121 0.35 5.61 -5.97
N GLN A 122 1.58 5.98 -6.34
CA GLN A 122 1.83 7.05 -7.31
C GLN A 122 1.53 6.61 -8.75
N ALA A 123 1.48 5.31 -9.03
CA ALA A 123 1.18 4.81 -10.37
C ALA A 123 -0.25 5.20 -10.79
N GLU A 124 -0.36 5.87 -11.94
CA GLU A 124 -1.66 6.22 -12.57
C GLU A 124 -2.19 5.09 -13.46
N GLU A 125 -1.43 4.01 -13.56
CA GLU A 125 -1.67 2.88 -14.44
C GLU A 125 -1.30 1.59 -13.71
N MET A 126 -2.21 0.63 -13.62
CA MET A 126 -1.88 -0.73 -13.19
C MET A 126 -0.96 -1.42 -14.21
N GLY A 127 -0.34 -2.53 -13.81
CA GLY A 127 0.52 -3.33 -14.66
C GLY A 127 1.30 -4.33 -13.83
N PHE A 128 1.66 -5.45 -14.44
CA PHE A 128 2.38 -6.55 -13.78
C PHE A 128 3.62 -6.06 -12.99
N PHE A 129 4.29 -5.02 -13.48
CA PHE A 129 5.53 -4.51 -12.92
C PHE A 129 5.38 -3.42 -11.83
N VAL A 130 4.16 -2.90 -11.63
CA VAL A 130 3.83 -1.95 -10.53
C VAL A 130 4.05 -2.59 -9.16
N SER A 131 3.97 -3.92 -9.08
CA SER A 131 4.28 -4.71 -7.89
C SER A 131 5.66 -4.39 -7.28
N TYR A 132 6.62 -3.93 -8.10
CA TYR A 132 7.97 -3.57 -7.65
C TYR A 132 8.18 -2.07 -7.41
N ARG A 133 7.14 -1.24 -7.52
CA ARG A 133 7.25 0.22 -7.43
C ARG A 133 7.24 0.75 -5.99
N ASN A 134 8.26 0.45 -5.19
CA ASN A 134 8.44 1.02 -3.84
C ASN A 134 9.83 1.68 -3.68
N ALA A 135 10.01 2.47 -2.61
CA ALA A 135 11.33 2.90 -2.19
C ALA A 135 12.20 1.70 -1.77
N ALA A 136 13.51 1.75 -2.02
CA ALA A 136 14.45 0.69 -1.68
C ALA A 136 14.41 0.32 -0.19
N LEU A 137 14.36 1.33 0.69
CA LEU A 137 14.28 1.12 2.13
C LEU A 137 12.98 0.41 2.56
N TYR A 138 11.89 0.53 1.78
CA TYR A 138 10.66 -0.23 2.03
C TYR A 138 10.92 -1.74 1.97
N TYR A 139 11.72 -2.20 1.01
CA TYR A 139 12.08 -3.62 0.88
C TYR A 139 13.01 -4.08 1.98
N VAL A 140 14.00 -3.27 2.37
CA VAL A 140 14.92 -3.62 3.46
C VAL A 140 14.15 -3.85 4.78
N LEU A 141 13.13 -3.04 5.04
CA LEU A 141 12.32 -3.12 6.25
C LEU A 141 11.16 -4.12 6.16
N MET A 142 10.96 -4.78 5.02
CA MET A 142 9.83 -5.67 4.77
C MET A 142 10.02 -6.99 5.54
N PRO A 143 9.23 -7.25 6.60
CA PRO A 143 9.51 -8.33 7.55
C PRO A 143 9.42 -9.73 6.93
N ASN A 144 8.62 -9.89 5.88
CA ASN A 144 8.43 -11.18 5.22
C ASN A 144 9.69 -11.62 4.43
N ILE A 145 10.55 -10.69 3.99
CA ILE A 145 11.87 -11.02 3.38
C ILE A 145 12.83 -11.59 4.44
N TRP A 146 12.78 -11.05 5.66
CA TRP A 146 13.54 -11.61 6.79
C TRP A 146 13.00 -12.98 7.20
N TRP A 147 11.69 -13.18 7.13
CA TRP A 147 11.05 -14.48 7.33
C TRP A 147 11.47 -15.53 6.30
N VAL A 148 11.54 -15.16 5.01
CA VAL A 148 12.13 -15.98 3.94
C VAL A 148 13.53 -16.46 4.32
N ALA A 149 14.39 -15.54 4.77
CA ALA A 149 15.75 -15.84 5.15
C ALA A 149 15.83 -16.76 6.38
N LEU A 150 15.01 -16.49 7.41
CA LEU A 150 14.93 -17.28 8.63
C LEU A 150 14.48 -18.72 8.35
N ILE A 151 13.39 -18.91 7.59
CA ILE A 151 12.91 -20.26 7.28
C ILE A 151 13.91 -21.02 6.39
N THR A 152 14.62 -20.32 5.51
CA THR A 152 15.71 -20.93 4.72
C THR A 152 16.82 -21.44 5.64
N PHE A 153 17.26 -20.64 6.62
CA PHE A 153 18.25 -21.04 7.63
C PHE A 153 17.80 -22.27 8.44
N LEU A 154 16.54 -22.31 8.85
CA LEU A 154 15.97 -23.42 9.61
C LEU A 154 15.75 -24.69 8.76
N GLY A 155 16.06 -24.68 7.47
CA GLY A 155 15.97 -25.85 6.59
C GLY A 155 14.70 -25.93 5.74
N GLY A 156 13.84 -24.91 5.77
CA GLY A 156 12.60 -24.85 5.01
C GLY A 156 12.71 -24.30 3.58
N ALA A 157 13.89 -24.37 2.96
CA ALA A 157 14.16 -23.77 1.65
C ALA A 157 13.17 -24.18 0.55
N LYS A 158 12.75 -25.46 0.52
CA LYS A 158 11.75 -25.95 -0.45
C LYS A 158 10.37 -25.32 -0.24
N ALA A 159 9.93 -25.16 1.01
CA ALA A 159 8.66 -24.50 1.34
C ALA A 159 8.70 -23.02 0.97
N VAL A 160 9.82 -22.35 1.23
CA VAL A 160 10.08 -20.97 0.82
C VAL A 160 9.99 -20.85 -0.71
N ALA A 161 10.69 -21.69 -1.46
CA ALA A 161 10.71 -21.65 -2.92
C ALA A 161 9.29 -21.82 -3.52
N ILE A 162 8.56 -22.87 -3.12
CA ILE A 162 7.18 -23.09 -3.58
C ILE A 162 6.27 -21.93 -3.18
N GLY A 163 6.34 -21.48 -1.93
CA GLY A 163 5.48 -20.41 -1.44
C GLY A 163 5.78 -19.06 -2.12
N LEU A 164 7.04 -18.77 -2.46
CA LEU A 164 7.40 -17.60 -3.26
C LEU A 164 6.79 -17.65 -4.66
N ILE A 165 6.80 -18.81 -5.33
CA ILE A 165 6.17 -18.97 -6.66
C ILE A 165 4.66 -18.70 -6.57
N LEU A 166 3.97 -19.33 -5.61
CA LEU A 166 2.53 -19.17 -5.40
C LEU A 166 2.17 -17.72 -5.08
N LYS A 167 2.91 -17.09 -4.16
CA LYS A 167 2.72 -15.70 -3.79
C LYS A 167 3.00 -14.76 -4.95
N GLN A 168 4.08 -14.97 -5.69
CA GLN A 168 4.43 -14.15 -6.86
C GLN A 168 3.32 -14.22 -7.93
N LEU A 169 2.75 -15.40 -8.18
CA LEU A 169 1.63 -15.56 -9.12
C LEU A 169 0.43 -14.68 -8.71
N VAL A 170 0.01 -14.75 -7.44
CA VAL A 170 -1.12 -13.94 -6.94
C VAL A 170 -0.81 -12.44 -7.00
N ILE A 171 0.39 -12.02 -6.56
CA ILE A 171 0.79 -10.61 -6.54
C ILE A 171 0.87 -10.03 -7.96
N ILE A 172 1.54 -10.70 -8.89
CA ILE A 172 1.63 -10.20 -10.27
C ILE A 172 0.25 -10.18 -10.91
N SER A 173 -0.56 -11.20 -10.69
CA SER A 173 -1.91 -11.26 -11.25
C SER A 173 -2.81 -10.13 -10.75
N SER A 174 -2.76 -9.79 -9.46
CA SER A 174 -3.59 -8.76 -8.84
C SER A 174 -3.16 -7.35 -9.23
N HIS A 175 -1.87 -7.13 -9.53
CA HIS A 175 -1.35 -5.86 -10.03
C HIS A 175 -1.47 -5.72 -11.55
N SER A 176 -1.61 -6.83 -12.27
CA SER A 176 -1.70 -6.82 -13.73
C SER A 176 -2.94 -6.08 -14.22
N ARG A 177 -2.83 -5.50 -15.42
CA ARG A 177 -3.99 -4.98 -16.16
C ARG A 177 -4.93 -6.08 -16.64
N LEU A 178 -4.48 -7.33 -16.63
CA LEU A 178 -5.31 -8.49 -16.94
C LEU A 178 -6.28 -8.73 -15.79
N ARG A 179 -7.49 -8.18 -15.95
CA ARG A 179 -8.62 -8.35 -15.04
C ARG A 179 -9.27 -9.71 -15.23
N TRP A 180 -8.52 -10.77 -14.94
CA TRP A 180 -8.92 -12.15 -15.19
C TRP A 180 -10.17 -12.56 -14.40
N ASP A 181 -10.46 -11.90 -13.29
CA ASP A 181 -11.64 -12.11 -12.45
C ASP A 181 -12.91 -11.46 -13.01
N ALA A 182 -12.79 -10.37 -13.78
CA ALA A 182 -13.90 -9.66 -14.40
C ALA A 182 -14.84 -10.58 -15.24
N PRO A 183 -14.36 -11.40 -16.20
CA PRO A 183 -15.22 -12.32 -16.93
C PRO A 183 -15.83 -13.40 -16.03
N LEU A 184 -15.15 -13.79 -14.95
CA LEU A 184 -15.66 -14.79 -14.00
C LEU A 184 -16.87 -14.27 -13.21
N TYR A 185 -16.88 -12.99 -12.84
CA TYR A 185 -18.04 -12.37 -12.18
C TYR A 185 -19.26 -12.27 -13.10
N GLN A 186 -19.04 -12.10 -14.40
CA GLN A 186 -20.10 -12.00 -15.41
C GLN A 186 -20.74 -13.37 -15.71
N SER A 187 -19.96 -14.44 -15.68
CA SER A 187 -20.44 -15.81 -15.91
C SER A 187 -21.31 -16.31 -14.76
N ARG A 188 -22.56 -16.74 -15.06
CA ARG A 188 -23.48 -17.30 -14.07
C ARG A 188 -22.95 -18.59 -13.41
N TRP A 189 -22.21 -19.39 -14.16
CA TRP A 189 -21.66 -20.68 -13.71
C TRP A 189 -20.40 -20.54 -12.87
N LEU A 190 -19.54 -19.58 -13.20
CA LEU A 190 -18.26 -19.37 -12.50
C LEU A 190 -18.39 -18.40 -11.32
N ARG A 191 -19.49 -17.62 -11.25
CA ARG A 191 -19.74 -16.66 -10.18
C ARG A 191 -19.65 -17.24 -8.77
N PRO A 192 -20.21 -18.43 -8.45
CA PRO A 192 -20.08 -19.01 -7.11
C PRO A 192 -18.62 -19.33 -6.76
N LEU A 193 -17.87 -19.85 -7.74
CA LEU A 193 -16.45 -20.20 -7.56
C LEU A 193 -15.59 -18.97 -7.33
N VAL A 194 -15.73 -17.92 -8.14
CA VAL A 194 -14.93 -16.70 -7.97
C VAL A 194 -15.28 -15.97 -6.67
N ARG A 195 -16.54 -16.04 -6.21
CA ARG A 195 -16.96 -15.52 -4.89
C ARG A 195 -16.36 -16.28 -3.72
N LEU A 196 -16.08 -17.58 -3.88
CA LEU A 196 -15.30 -18.32 -2.90
C LEU A 196 -13.82 -17.94 -3.01
N LEU A 197 -13.30 -17.84 -4.23
CA LEU A 197 -11.89 -17.55 -4.49
C LEU A 197 -11.47 -16.18 -3.95
N GLU A 198 -12.28 -15.13 -4.15
CA GLU A 198 -12.02 -13.78 -3.62
C GLU A 198 -11.98 -13.75 -2.09
N ARG A 199 -12.57 -14.73 -1.41
CA ARG A 199 -12.54 -14.88 0.06
C ARG A 199 -11.31 -15.61 0.58
N ILE A 200 -10.49 -16.14 -0.33
CA ILE A 200 -9.27 -16.87 -0.01
C ILE A 200 -8.07 -16.07 -0.51
N ILE A 201 -8.00 -15.79 -1.80
CA ILE A 201 -6.87 -15.09 -2.44
C ILE A 201 -7.25 -13.69 -2.89
N ILE A 202 -6.24 -12.84 -3.05
CA ILE A 202 -6.38 -11.49 -3.57
C ILE A 202 -6.60 -11.54 -5.09
N THR A 203 -7.72 -10.96 -5.54
CA THR A 203 -8.08 -10.84 -6.97
C THR A 203 -7.70 -9.46 -7.52
N PRO A 204 -7.63 -9.29 -8.86
CA PRO A 204 -7.44 -7.98 -9.47
C PRO A 204 -8.44 -6.93 -9.00
N ALA A 205 -9.75 -7.24 -8.93
CA ALA A 205 -10.74 -6.25 -8.48
C ALA A 205 -10.52 -5.83 -7.02
N PHE A 206 -10.17 -6.78 -6.14
CA PHE A 206 -9.91 -6.51 -4.73
C PHE A 206 -8.70 -5.59 -4.53
N HIS A 207 -7.58 -5.90 -5.20
CA HIS A 207 -6.35 -5.11 -5.06
C HIS A 207 -6.38 -3.79 -5.82
N GLN A 208 -7.02 -3.76 -7.00
CA GLN A 208 -7.14 -2.51 -7.76
C GLN A 208 -8.01 -1.50 -7.02
N ALA A 209 -9.08 -1.93 -6.32
CA ALA A 209 -9.87 -1.05 -5.46
C ALA A 209 -9.05 -0.34 -4.37
N HIS A 210 -7.99 -0.99 -3.87
CA HIS A 210 -7.01 -0.40 -2.96
C HIS A 210 -6.11 0.64 -3.66
N HIS A 211 -5.75 0.41 -4.92
CA HIS A 211 -4.97 1.35 -5.73
C HIS A 211 -5.75 2.55 -6.26
N GLY A 212 -7.08 2.53 -6.12
CA GLY A 212 -7.93 3.63 -6.55
C GLY A 212 -7.48 4.98 -5.98
N LYS A 213 -7.69 6.05 -6.72
CA LYS A 213 -7.25 7.39 -6.30
C LYS A 213 -8.04 7.90 -5.09
N SER A 214 -9.33 7.55 -5.01
CA SER A 214 -10.26 8.14 -4.07
C SER A 214 -11.53 7.31 -3.92
N MET A 215 -12.13 7.33 -2.72
CA MET A 215 -13.44 6.72 -2.45
C MET A 215 -14.61 7.41 -3.17
N LEU A 216 -14.38 8.53 -3.89
CA LEU A 216 -15.43 9.26 -4.62
C LEU A 216 -16.11 8.41 -5.71
N ASP A 217 -15.39 7.46 -6.30
CA ASP A 217 -15.93 6.57 -7.32
C ASP A 217 -16.93 5.55 -6.74
N GLY A 218 -16.97 5.36 -5.41
CA GLY A 218 -17.79 4.37 -4.74
C GLY A 218 -17.34 2.92 -4.94
N ILE A 219 -16.16 2.71 -5.51
CA ILE A 219 -15.54 1.41 -5.80
C ILE A 219 -14.29 1.22 -4.94
N SER A 220 -13.53 2.29 -4.78
CA SER A 220 -12.18 2.27 -4.23
C SER A 220 -12.15 2.57 -2.73
N ASP A 221 -11.26 1.92 -1.98
CA ASP A 221 -10.86 2.30 -0.62
C ASP A 221 -9.33 2.21 -0.50
N PRO A 222 -8.60 3.33 -0.66
CA PRO A 222 -7.14 3.32 -0.61
C PRO A 222 -6.56 3.12 0.79
N ASN A 223 -7.42 2.97 1.80
CA ASN A 223 -7.05 2.63 3.17
C ASN A 223 -7.74 1.33 3.61
N GLY A 224 -8.09 0.44 2.68
CA GLY A 224 -8.57 -0.93 2.93
C GLY A 224 -7.82 -1.93 2.07
N ASN A 225 -8.22 -3.20 2.08
CA ASN A 225 -7.71 -4.26 1.20
C ASN A 225 -6.17 -4.37 1.20
N TYR A 226 -5.58 -4.60 2.37
CA TYR A 226 -4.12 -4.63 2.57
C TYR A 226 -3.48 -6.00 2.33
N GLY A 227 -4.28 -7.07 2.22
CA GLY A 227 -3.80 -8.41 1.97
C GLY A 227 -2.99 -8.50 0.68
N ASN A 228 -1.96 -9.34 0.68
CA ASN A 228 -1.05 -9.47 -0.45
C ASN A 228 -1.31 -10.75 -1.25
N MET A 229 -1.32 -11.90 -0.59
CA MET A 229 -1.73 -13.18 -1.18
C MET A 229 -3.14 -13.56 -0.76
N PHE A 230 -3.48 -13.41 0.53
CA PHE A 230 -4.76 -13.85 1.07
C PHE A 230 -5.66 -12.70 1.52
N SER A 231 -6.93 -12.77 1.15
CA SER A 231 -7.94 -11.75 1.52
C SER A 231 -8.57 -12.00 2.89
N PHE A 232 -8.39 -13.19 3.48
CA PHE A 232 -8.99 -13.49 4.79
C PHE A 232 -8.38 -12.67 5.93
N TRP A 233 -7.15 -12.14 5.79
CA TRP A 233 -6.62 -11.17 6.76
C TRP A 233 -7.43 -9.89 6.79
N ASP A 234 -7.82 -9.37 5.64
CA ASP A 234 -8.71 -8.21 5.55
C ASP A 234 -10.11 -8.49 6.12
N GLN A 235 -10.60 -9.71 5.96
CA GLN A 235 -11.86 -10.14 6.57
C GLN A 235 -11.74 -10.17 8.10
N LEU A 236 -10.68 -10.79 8.62
CA LEU A 236 -10.42 -10.93 10.05
C LEU A 236 -10.25 -9.57 10.74
N PHE A 237 -9.57 -8.63 10.09
CA PHE A 237 -9.23 -7.33 10.68
C PHE A 237 -10.13 -6.18 10.21
N GLY A 238 -11.23 -6.49 9.51
CA GLY A 238 -12.28 -5.52 9.15
C GLY A 238 -11.83 -4.47 8.12
N THR A 239 -10.92 -4.83 7.21
CA THR A 239 -10.41 -3.95 6.14
C THR A 239 -10.85 -4.37 4.74
N ALA A 240 -11.60 -5.47 4.61
CA ALA A 240 -12.07 -5.99 3.33
C ALA A 240 -13.24 -5.19 2.74
N THR A 241 -13.07 -4.75 1.48
CA THR A 241 -14.10 -4.19 0.62
C THR A 241 -14.11 -4.96 -0.69
N TYR A 242 -15.15 -5.78 -0.87
CA TYR A 242 -15.34 -6.59 -2.06
C TYR A 242 -16.08 -5.80 -3.13
N THR A 243 -15.51 -5.77 -4.33
CA THR A 243 -16.11 -5.14 -5.50
C THR A 243 -15.86 -6.00 -6.74
N HIS A 244 -16.80 -5.98 -7.67
CA HIS A 244 -16.65 -6.59 -9.00
C HIS A 244 -16.46 -5.51 -10.09
N GLN A 245 -16.18 -4.28 -9.67
CA GLN A 245 -15.87 -3.14 -10.51
C GLN A 245 -14.42 -2.71 -10.27
N PHE A 246 -13.90 -1.84 -11.13
CA PHE A 246 -12.52 -1.37 -11.08
C PHE A 246 -12.48 0.15 -10.91
N PRO A 247 -11.46 0.70 -10.25
CA PRO A 247 -11.33 2.15 -10.06
C PRO A 247 -11.44 2.92 -11.37
N THR A 248 -12.09 4.08 -11.30
CA THR A 248 -12.19 4.99 -12.45
C THR A 248 -10.88 5.78 -12.64
N GLU A 249 -10.17 6.07 -11.56
CA GLU A 249 -8.89 6.77 -11.54
C GLU A 249 -7.93 6.10 -10.57
N LEU A 250 -6.64 6.12 -10.92
CA LEU A 250 -5.53 5.63 -10.09
C LEU A 250 -4.56 6.78 -9.79
N GLY A 251 -3.60 6.55 -8.90
CA GLY A 251 -2.59 7.53 -8.51
C GLY A 251 -2.95 8.30 -7.26
N LEU A 252 -2.13 9.32 -6.93
CA LEU A 252 -2.34 10.12 -5.73
C LEU A 252 -3.26 11.32 -5.99
N PRO A 253 -4.18 11.66 -5.06
CA PRO A 253 -5.00 12.88 -5.16
C PRO A 253 -4.19 14.17 -5.29
N ASN A 254 -3.04 14.24 -4.60
CA ASN A 254 -2.13 15.38 -4.57
C ASN A 254 -0.74 14.96 -5.06
N ASP A 255 -0.62 14.49 -6.30
CA ASP A 255 0.68 14.08 -6.84
C ASP A 255 1.55 15.29 -7.27
N PRO A 256 2.65 15.60 -6.56
CA PRO A 256 3.61 16.61 -6.99
C PRO A 256 4.43 16.16 -8.20
N LYS A 257 4.32 14.90 -8.66
CA LYS A 257 5.12 14.29 -9.73
C LYS A 257 6.61 14.27 -9.39
N ASP A 258 6.96 13.64 -8.27
CA ASP A 258 8.34 13.52 -7.81
C ASP A 258 9.23 12.80 -8.83
N LYS A 259 10.54 13.11 -8.84
CA LYS A 259 11.50 12.37 -9.67
C LYS A 259 11.62 10.94 -9.14
N TRP A 260 11.77 9.98 -10.06
CA TRP A 260 11.93 8.56 -9.72
C TRP A 260 13.08 8.31 -8.73
N THR A 261 14.15 9.11 -8.77
CA THR A 261 15.28 9.01 -7.83
C THR A 261 14.87 9.27 -6.38
N ALA A 262 14.05 10.31 -6.15
CA ALA A 262 13.52 10.59 -4.82
C ALA A 262 12.54 9.51 -4.37
N SER A 263 11.66 9.06 -5.27
CA SER A 263 10.71 7.97 -4.99
C SER A 263 11.41 6.64 -4.65
N MET A 264 12.52 6.32 -5.33
CA MET A 264 13.26 5.07 -5.12
C MET A 264 14.20 5.12 -3.91
N PHE A 265 14.87 6.25 -3.67
CA PHE A 265 15.97 6.33 -2.68
C PHE A 265 15.64 7.20 -1.46
N TYR A 266 14.39 7.56 -1.23
CA TYR A 266 13.99 8.21 0.03
C TYR A 266 14.36 7.33 1.24
N PRO A 267 14.95 7.88 2.32
CA PRO A 267 15.18 9.31 2.61
C PRO A 267 16.55 9.85 2.19
N LEU A 268 17.42 9.05 1.57
CA LEU A 268 18.76 9.47 1.12
C LEU A 268 18.66 10.52 0.00
N VAL A 269 17.68 10.35 -0.89
CA VAL A 269 17.32 11.34 -1.91
C VAL A 269 15.91 11.86 -1.61
N THR A 270 15.80 13.16 -1.37
CA THR A 270 14.52 13.83 -1.11
C THR A 270 14.02 14.57 -2.36
N SER A 271 12.70 14.80 -2.44
CA SER A 271 12.14 15.64 -3.51
C SER A 271 12.61 17.09 -3.36
N ASN A 272 12.85 17.74 -4.50
CA ASN A 272 13.13 19.17 -4.58
C ASN A 272 11.85 20.02 -4.63
N LYS A 273 10.66 19.40 -4.65
CA LYS A 273 9.36 20.09 -4.69
C LYS A 273 8.86 20.34 -3.28
N PRO A 274 8.75 21.60 -2.79
CA PRO A 274 8.40 21.90 -1.40
C PRO A 274 7.05 21.31 -0.93
N GLN A 275 6.12 21.13 -1.85
CA GLN A 275 4.79 20.56 -1.60
C GLN A 275 4.77 19.03 -1.50
N SER A 276 5.88 18.34 -1.80
CA SER A 276 5.97 16.88 -1.74
C SER A 276 6.14 16.37 -0.32
N GLU A 277 5.46 15.27 0.02
CA GLU A 277 5.57 14.65 1.35
C GLU A 277 6.97 14.11 1.66
N ILE A 278 7.76 13.84 0.61
CA ILE A 278 9.14 13.35 0.69
C ILE A 278 10.18 14.46 0.47
N ALA A 279 9.76 15.73 0.48
CA ALA A 279 10.68 16.86 0.51
C ALA A 279 11.32 17.01 1.90
N ARG A 280 12.53 17.56 1.93
CA ARG A 280 13.27 17.80 3.18
C ARG A 280 12.49 18.79 4.06
N GLY A 281 12.26 18.42 5.31
CA GLY A 281 11.53 19.25 6.28
C GLY A 281 10.01 19.31 6.09
N PHE A 282 9.43 18.57 5.13
CA PHE A 282 7.98 18.53 4.95
C PHE A 282 7.27 18.01 6.21
N ARG A 283 6.26 18.76 6.66
CA ARG A 283 5.37 18.38 7.76
C ARG A 283 3.93 18.66 7.38
N LYS A 284 3.05 17.69 7.60
CA LYS A 284 1.60 17.89 7.51
C LYS A 284 1.18 18.89 8.59
N ARG A 285 0.43 19.92 8.21
CA ARG A 285 -0.09 20.93 9.12
C ARG A 285 -1.60 20.77 9.25
N ARG A 286 -2.13 21.01 10.45
CA ARG A 286 -3.57 21.10 10.66
C ARG A 286 -4.08 22.39 10.02
N THR A 287 -5.10 22.25 9.19
CA THR A 287 -5.77 23.33 8.42
C THR A 287 -7.22 23.52 8.82
N ALA A 288 -7.77 22.59 9.60
CA ALA A 288 -9.09 22.72 10.22
C ALA A 288 -9.20 23.95 11.12
N SER A 289 -10.33 24.65 11.07
CA SER A 289 -10.69 25.75 11.99
C SER A 289 -11.79 25.33 12.97
N ARG A 290 -12.02 26.12 14.02
CA ARG A 290 -13.14 25.90 14.96
C ARG A 290 -14.49 26.20 14.32
N GLU A 291 -14.54 27.23 13.48
CA GLU A 291 -15.76 27.65 12.78
C GLU A 291 -16.23 26.59 11.77
N PRO A 292 -17.55 26.36 11.63
CA PRO A 292 -18.07 25.53 10.57
C PRO A 292 -17.76 26.12 9.19
N ALA A 293 -17.57 25.26 8.20
CA ALA A 293 -17.48 25.69 6.81
C ALA A 293 -18.90 25.74 6.22
N VAL A 294 -19.30 26.91 5.73
CA VAL A 294 -20.53 27.05 4.93
C VAL A 294 -20.16 26.70 3.49
N VAL A 295 -20.82 25.68 2.94
CA VAL A 295 -20.59 25.22 1.56
C VAL A 295 -21.92 25.00 0.87
N GLU A 296 -21.95 25.22 -0.44
CA GLU A 296 -23.05 24.83 -1.30
C GLU A 296 -22.93 23.34 -1.65
N LEU A 297 -23.99 22.58 -1.38
CA LEU A 297 -24.10 21.20 -1.83
C LEU A 297 -25.09 21.10 -3.00
N GLU A 298 -24.88 20.09 -3.84
CA GLU A 298 -25.76 19.70 -4.94
C GLU A 298 -26.40 18.36 -4.60
N GLN A 299 -27.72 18.27 -4.60
CA GLN A 299 -28.46 17.03 -4.31
C GLN A 299 -27.98 15.88 -5.20
N GLY A 300 -27.78 14.70 -4.58
CA GLY A 300 -27.33 13.49 -5.27
C GLY A 300 -25.83 13.46 -5.57
N ARG A 301 -25.10 14.56 -5.38
CA ARG A 301 -23.65 14.58 -5.56
C ARG A 301 -22.94 13.95 -4.37
N LYS A 302 -21.94 13.12 -4.66
CA LYS A 302 -21.05 12.52 -3.66
C LYS A 302 -19.93 13.48 -3.29
N TYR A 303 -19.65 13.57 -1.99
CA TYR A 303 -18.56 14.37 -1.42
C TYR A 303 -17.73 13.52 -0.46
N LEU A 304 -16.45 13.84 -0.35
CA LEU A 304 -15.58 13.30 0.70
C LEU A 304 -15.31 14.36 1.76
N TRP A 305 -15.88 14.18 2.94
CA TRP A 305 -15.60 15.05 4.08
C TRP A 305 -14.28 14.67 4.76
N CYS A 306 -13.45 15.67 5.04
CA CYS A 306 -12.15 15.47 5.70
C CYS A 306 -12.34 15.19 7.19
N ARG A 307 -11.93 13.99 7.65
CA ARG A 307 -11.90 13.65 9.09
C ARG A 307 -10.58 14.02 9.78
N CYS A 308 -9.47 14.07 9.04
CA CYS A 308 -8.13 14.23 9.62
C CYS A 308 -7.77 15.68 10.02
N GLY A 309 -8.48 16.67 9.49
CA GLY A 309 -8.21 18.09 9.75
C GLY A 309 -6.95 18.66 9.10
N MET A 310 -6.27 17.89 8.23
CA MET A 310 -5.03 18.30 7.53
C MET A 310 -5.26 18.71 6.06
N SER A 311 -6.50 18.60 5.56
CA SER A 311 -6.79 18.87 4.15
C SER A 311 -6.67 20.34 3.78
N ARG A 312 -6.05 20.67 2.65
CA ARG A 312 -5.90 22.07 2.21
C ARG A 312 -7.19 22.66 1.63
N SER A 313 -8.17 21.81 1.29
CA SER A 313 -9.48 22.19 0.74
C SER A 313 -10.63 21.91 1.73
N GLN A 314 -10.44 22.27 3.00
CA GLN A 314 -11.48 22.13 4.02
C GLN A 314 -12.82 22.71 3.53
N PRO A 315 -13.96 22.06 3.84
CA PRO A 315 -14.12 20.90 4.73
C PRO A 315 -13.93 19.54 4.03
N PHE A 316 -13.62 19.53 2.73
CA PHE A 316 -13.51 18.32 1.93
C PHE A 316 -12.11 17.70 2.00
N CYS A 317 -12.00 16.44 1.59
CA CYS A 317 -10.76 15.67 1.60
C CYS A 317 -9.97 15.88 0.31
N ASP A 318 -8.68 16.17 0.44
CA ASP A 318 -7.70 16.26 -0.65
C ASP A 318 -6.67 15.11 -0.62
N GLY A 319 -6.87 14.07 0.20
CA GLY A 319 -5.91 12.98 0.36
C GLY A 319 -4.77 13.28 1.34
N SER A 320 -4.72 14.45 1.98
CA SER A 320 -3.69 14.77 2.99
C SER A 320 -3.66 13.80 4.19
N HIS A 321 -4.69 12.96 4.37
CA HIS A 321 -4.78 11.93 5.40
C HIS A 321 -3.89 10.70 5.16
N GLN A 322 -3.35 10.49 3.94
CA GLN A 322 -2.56 9.29 3.63
C GLN A 322 -1.38 9.12 4.61
N GLY A 323 -1.08 7.89 5.04
CA GLY A 323 -0.14 7.66 6.13
C GLY A 323 -0.69 8.06 7.50
N SER A 324 -2.00 7.92 7.72
CA SER A 324 -2.64 8.10 9.02
C SER A 324 -3.84 7.15 9.14
N LYS A 325 -4.31 6.91 10.36
CA LYS A 325 -5.50 6.07 10.62
C LYS A 325 -6.83 6.70 10.18
N PHE A 326 -6.81 7.95 9.68
CA PHE A 326 -8.02 8.65 9.30
C PHE A 326 -8.44 8.29 7.87
N LYS A 327 -9.66 7.76 7.72
CA LYS A 327 -10.35 7.69 6.43
C LYS A 327 -11.29 8.88 6.24
N PRO A 328 -11.46 9.44 5.03
CA PRO A 328 -12.50 10.42 4.77
C PRO A 328 -13.91 9.81 4.94
N LEU A 329 -14.94 10.65 5.00
CA LEU A 329 -16.34 10.19 5.00
C LEU A 329 -16.93 10.47 3.62
N LEU A 330 -17.26 9.41 2.88
CA LEU A 330 -18.09 9.51 1.68
C LEU A 330 -19.54 9.71 2.09
N PHE A 331 -20.17 10.75 1.56
CA PHE A 331 -21.60 10.98 1.74
C PHE A 331 -22.21 11.58 0.46
N GLU A 332 -23.50 11.31 0.26
CA GLU A 332 -24.29 11.90 -0.80
C GLU A 332 -25.13 13.03 -0.24
N ALA A 333 -25.15 14.18 -0.90
CA ALA A 333 -25.89 15.33 -0.42
C ALA A 333 -27.41 15.09 -0.57
N PRO A 334 -28.19 15.19 0.52
CA PRO A 334 -29.63 14.88 0.47
C PRO A 334 -30.45 15.98 -0.22
N LYS A 335 -29.96 17.23 -0.23
CA LYS A 335 -30.63 18.40 -0.80
C LYS A 335 -29.57 19.40 -1.29
N SER A 336 -29.94 20.20 -2.29
CA SER A 336 -29.11 21.32 -2.75
C SER A 336 -29.25 22.52 -1.83
N GLY A 337 -28.17 23.29 -1.67
CA GLY A 337 -28.17 24.56 -0.96
C GLY A 337 -27.05 24.69 0.08
N PRO A 338 -27.04 25.84 0.80
CA PRO A 338 -26.00 26.14 1.77
C PRO A 338 -26.17 25.27 3.01
N VAL A 339 -25.09 24.57 3.39
CA VAL A 339 -25.03 23.79 4.62
C VAL A 339 -23.78 24.13 5.42
N ARG A 340 -23.86 23.89 6.74
CA ARG A 340 -22.71 23.97 7.63
C ARG A 340 -22.10 22.59 7.83
N LEU A 341 -20.94 22.36 7.23
CA LEU A 341 -20.13 21.18 7.50
C LEU A 341 -19.15 21.43 8.65
N CYS A 342 -18.88 20.37 9.41
CA CYS A 342 -17.94 20.44 10.51
C CYS A 342 -16.51 20.66 10.01
N ASN A 343 -15.86 21.75 10.46
CA ASN A 343 -14.44 21.96 10.20
C ASN A 343 -13.56 21.61 11.42
N CYS A 344 -14.08 21.72 12.65
CA CYS A 344 -13.30 21.46 13.87
C CYS A 344 -12.94 19.97 14.08
N LYS A 345 -13.68 19.07 13.41
CA LYS A 345 -13.59 17.60 13.45
C LYS A 345 -14.05 16.97 14.79
N LEU A 346 -14.85 17.71 15.56
CA LEU A 346 -15.41 17.28 16.85
C LEU A 346 -16.90 16.90 16.79
N THR A 347 -17.53 17.00 15.60
CA THR A 347 -18.95 16.70 15.45
C THR A 347 -19.27 15.24 15.79
N LYS A 348 -20.40 15.03 16.44
CA LYS A 348 -21.02 13.70 16.65
C LYS A 348 -22.03 13.36 15.56
N GLN A 349 -22.35 14.31 14.69
CA GLN A 349 -23.30 14.19 13.58
C GLN A 349 -22.58 14.43 12.24
N ALA A 350 -21.44 13.76 12.04
CA ALA A 350 -20.65 13.91 10.81
C ALA A 350 -21.50 13.64 9.55
N PRO A 351 -21.31 14.41 8.46
CA PRO A 351 -20.31 15.48 8.28
C PRO A 351 -20.76 16.88 8.77
N PHE A 352 -21.98 17.02 9.29
CA PHE A 352 -22.60 18.30 9.60
C PHE A 352 -22.07 18.93 10.91
N CYS A 353 -22.16 20.25 11.01
CA CYS A 353 -21.85 20.95 12.25
C CYS A 353 -22.99 20.79 13.26
N ASP A 354 -22.66 20.32 14.47
CA ASP A 354 -23.57 20.18 15.61
C ASP A 354 -23.21 21.14 16.77
N PHE A 355 -22.41 22.16 16.48
CA PHE A 355 -21.87 23.12 17.45
C PHE A 355 -20.99 22.52 18.56
N SER A 356 -20.48 21.28 18.42
CA SER A 356 -19.58 20.67 19.40
C SER A 356 -18.31 21.50 19.69
N HIS A 357 -17.90 22.37 18.77
CA HIS A 357 -16.76 23.29 18.98
C HIS A 357 -17.02 24.36 20.05
N LEU A 358 -18.27 24.75 20.30
CA LEU A 358 -18.61 25.73 21.35
C LEU A 358 -18.36 25.14 22.74
N LYS A 359 -18.71 23.86 22.93
CA LYS A 359 -18.50 23.12 24.19
C LYS A 359 -17.02 22.81 24.47
N ALA A 360 -16.20 22.71 23.42
CA ALA A 360 -14.76 22.47 23.56
C ALA A 360 -13.97 23.71 24.01
N GLY A 361 -14.61 24.89 24.02
CA GLY A 361 -14.03 26.19 24.34
C GLY A 361 -13.64 26.40 25.81
N GLU A 362 -14.23 25.67 26.75
CA GLU A 362 -14.03 25.89 28.20
C GLU A 362 -12.83 25.15 28.81
N GLY A 363 -12.07 24.34 28.06
CA GLY A 363 -11.02 23.50 28.66
C GLY A 363 -9.76 23.17 27.87
N THR A 364 -9.57 23.66 26.64
CA THR A 364 -8.46 23.13 25.78
C THR A 364 -7.67 24.16 24.97
N ALA A 365 -7.72 25.43 25.33
CA ALA A 365 -6.88 26.46 24.70
C ALA A 365 -5.43 26.47 25.24
N SER A 366 -4.67 25.38 25.17
CA SER A 366 -3.20 25.48 25.41
C SER A 366 -2.29 24.34 24.95
N ARG A 367 -2.77 23.23 24.38
CA ARG A 367 -1.86 22.10 24.06
C ARG A 367 -1.11 22.20 22.72
N ASP A 368 -1.52 23.07 21.81
CA ASP A 368 -0.92 23.14 20.45
C ASP A 368 0.18 24.21 20.28
N THR A 369 0.54 24.99 21.31
CA THR A 369 1.56 26.06 21.18
C THR A 369 2.95 25.71 21.73
N LYS A 370 3.15 24.55 22.36
CA LYS A 370 4.48 24.17 22.91
C LYS A 370 5.51 23.74 21.85
N GLY A 371 5.10 23.50 20.60
CA GLY A 371 6.03 23.18 19.50
C GLY A 371 6.67 24.39 18.81
N SER A 372 6.07 25.58 18.91
CA SER A 372 6.50 26.76 18.15
C SER A 372 7.52 27.65 18.88
N LYS A 373 7.61 27.56 20.22
CA LYS A 373 8.49 28.45 21.02
C LYS A 373 9.94 27.95 21.18
N ARG A 374 10.29 26.75 20.69
CA ARG A 374 11.69 26.25 20.74
C ARG A 374 12.52 26.60 19.49
N GLU A 375 11.89 26.96 18.37
CA GLU A 375 12.62 27.23 17.11
C GLU A 375 13.04 28.70 16.94
N THR A 376 12.45 29.65 17.68
CA THR A 376 12.84 31.07 17.60
C THR A 376 14.09 31.44 18.40
N LYS A 377 14.61 30.54 19.26
CA LYS A 377 15.88 30.78 19.99
C LYS A 377 17.13 30.33 19.24
N ALA A 378 17.01 29.50 18.20
CA ALA A 378 18.17 28.97 17.46
C ALA A 378 18.67 29.90 16.33
N TYR A 379 17.95 30.98 16.01
CA TYR A 379 18.31 31.89 14.91
C TYR A 379 18.90 33.24 15.39
N ARG A 380 19.08 33.43 16.71
CA ARG A 380 19.58 34.70 17.29
C ARG A 380 21.00 34.63 17.87
N SER A 381 21.77 33.60 17.57
CA SER A 381 23.16 33.46 18.05
C SER A 381 24.22 33.41 16.94
N LYS A 382 23.93 33.97 15.77
CA LYS A 382 24.94 34.23 14.73
C LYS A 382 24.71 35.63 14.13
N THR A 383 25.13 36.63 14.89
CA THR A 383 25.55 37.94 14.42
C THR A 383 26.77 38.33 15.21
#